data_AF-A0A348WC12-F1
#
_entry.id   AF-A0A348WC12-F1
#
_cell.length_a   1.000
_cell.length_b   1.000
_cell.length_c   1.000
_cell.angle_alpha   90.00
_cell.angle_beta   90.00
_cell.angle_gamma   90.00
#
_symmetry.space_group_name_H-M   'P 1'
#
loop_
_entity.id
_entity.type
_entity.pdbx_description
1 polymer ?
#
loop_
_entity_poly.entity_id
_entity_poly.type
_entity_poly.pdbx_seq_one_letter_code
_entity_poly.pdbx_strand_id
1 'polypeptide(L)'
;MQLFPRRSPEEKARSVKEAAVLTGLFLVLALAGFGVFLFGGPGLPPGDDGVWNVIRWIGLLLGLASAYITAQCVLSLVVEATVGPERYFAFILLLMAIWGLWTWLS
;
A
#
# COMPACT_ATOMS: atom_id res chain seq x y z
N MET A 1 -33.43 15.22 11.04
CA MET A 1 -32.71 14.37 10.07
C MET A 1 -31.24 14.35 10.50
N GLN A 2 -30.74 13.19 10.97
CA GLN A 2 -29.32 13.06 11.32
C GLN A 2 -28.51 13.04 10.01
N LEU A 3 -27.66 14.04 9.81
CA LEU A 3 -26.85 14.25 8.59
C LEU A 3 -25.74 13.21 8.39
N PHE A 4 -25.51 12.31 9.35
CA PHE A 4 -24.54 11.23 9.24
C PHE A 4 -25.13 9.94 9.81
N PRO A 5 -25.36 8.90 8.99
CA PRO A 5 -25.67 7.59 9.52
C PRO A 5 -24.50 7.13 10.38
N ARG A 6 -24.74 6.98 11.69
CA ARG A 6 -23.77 6.36 12.60
C ARG A 6 -23.72 4.88 12.25
N ARG A 7 -22.66 4.43 11.56
CA ARG A 7 -22.37 2.99 11.41
C ARG A 7 -22.29 2.37 12.81
N SER A 8 -22.85 1.17 12.95
CA SER A 8 -22.74 0.43 14.20
C SER A 8 -21.25 0.11 14.51
N PRO A 9 -20.86 0.00 15.78
CA PRO A 9 -19.49 -0.37 16.16
C PRO A 9 -19.03 -1.69 15.52
N GLU A 10 -19.95 -2.63 15.32
CA GLU A 10 -19.70 -3.93 14.69
C GLU A 10 -19.38 -3.80 13.20
N GLU A 11 -20.13 -2.99 12.46
CA GLU A 11 -19.84 -2.70 11.04
C GLU A 11 -18.49 -2.01 10.87
N LYS A 12 -18.13 -1.10 11.80
CA LYS A 12 -16.83 -0.44 11.80
C LYS A 12 -15.70 -1.45 12.05
N ALA A 13 -15.84 -2.33 13.05
CA ALA A 13 -14.85 -3.36 13.34
C ALA A 13 -14.67 -4.35 12.18
N ARG A 14 -15.76 -4.72 11.50
CA ARG A 14 -15.70 -5.58 10.30
C ARG A 14 -14.97 -4.91 9.14
N SER A 15 -15.28 -3.64 8.86
CA SER A 15 -14.65 -2.85 7.79
C SER A 15 -13.14 -2.71 8.01
N VAL A 16 -12.73 -2.38 9.25
CA VAL A 16 -11.31 -2.29 9.62
C VAL A 16 -10.61 -3.64 9.46
N LYS A 17 -11.26 -4.75 9.86
CA LYS A 17 -10.70 -6.09 9.69
C LYS A 17 -10.51 -6.45 8.22
N GLU A 18 -11.51 -6.19 7.37
CA GLU A 18 -11.43 -6.43 5.92
C GLU A 18 -10.31 -5.60 5.29
N ALA A 19 -10.23 -4.31 5.60
CA ALA A 19 -9.19 -3.42 5.09
C ALA A 19 -7.78 -3.84 5.57
N ALA A 20 -7.64 -4.33 6.81
CA ALA A 20 -6.37 -4.85 7.33
C ALA A 20 -5.92 -6.11 6.60
N VAL A 21 -6.84 -7.04 6.33
CA VAL A 21 -6.55 -8.27 5.57
C VAL A 21 -6.13 -7.94 4.14
N LEU A 22 -6.85 -7.04 3.47
CA LEU A 22 -6.50 -6.59 2.12
C LEU A 22 -5.13 -5.89 2.09
N THR A 23 -4.87 -5.03 3.07
CA THR A 23 -3.57 -4.36 3.22
C THR A 23 -2.44 -5.38 3.34
N GLY A 24 -2.58 -6.39 4.20
CA GLY A 24 -1.58 -7.44 4.36
C GLY A 24 -1.37 -8.25 3.06
N LEU A 25 -2.45 -8.62 2.38
CA LEU A 25 -2.38 -9.36 1.12
C LEU A 25 -1.63 -8.58 0.04
N PHE A 26 -2.01 -7.32 -0.19
CA PHE A 26 -1.38 -6.50 -1.23
C PHE A 26 0.05 -6.08 -0.85
N LEU A 27 0.36 -5.94 0.43
CA LEU A 27 1.74 -5.73 0.88
C LEU A 27 2.62 -6.92 0.53
N VAL A 28 2.16 -8.15 0.78
CA VAL A 28 2.90 -9.37 0.42
C VAL A 28 3.09 -9.46 -1.10
N LEU A 29 2.05 -9.16 -1.88
CA LEU A 29 2.14 -9.13 -3.35
C LEU A 29 3.10 -8.05 -3.85
N ALA A 30 3.10 -6.86 -3.24
CA ALA A 30 4.02 -5.79 -3.56
C ALA A 30 5.48 -6.21 -3.31
N LEU A 31 5.75 -6.78 -2.14
CA LEU A 31 7.07 -7.28 -1.77
C LEU A 31 7.52 -8.43 -2.69
N ALA A 32 6.62 -9.34 -3.06
CA ALA A 32 6.93 -10.42 -4.00
C ALA A 32 7.24 -9.87 -5.40
N GLY A 33 6.45 -8.93 -5.92
CA GLY A 33 6.68 -8.30 -7.22
C GLY A 33 8.01 -7.54 -7.27
N PHE A 34 8.28 -6.70 -6.27
CA PHE A 34 9.57 -6.01 -6.14
C PHE A 34 10.72 -6.98 -5.94
N GLY A 35 10.51 -8.06 -5.18
CA GLY A 35 11.52 -9.10 -4.97
C GLY A 35 11.91 -9.80 -6.28
N VAL A 36 10.92 -10.16 -7.11
CA VAL A 36 11.15 -10.73 -8.45
C VAL A 36 11.94 -9.75 -9.33
N PHE A 37 11.61 -8.45 -9.30
CA PHE A 37 12.35 -7.47 -10.10
C PHE A 37 13.80 -7.27 -9.62
N LEU A 38 13.98 -7.02 -8.32
CA LEU A 38 15.26 -6.64 -7.71
C LEU A 38 16.23 -7.82 -7.58
N PHE A 39 15.73 -9.00 -7.21
CA PHE A 39 16.55 -10.19 -6.92
C PHE A 39 16.43 -11.28 -7.99
N GLY A 40 15.59 -11.08 -9.01
CA GLY A 40 15.36 -12.09 -10.04
C GLY A 40 16.59 -12.39 -10.89
N GLY A 41 17.55 -11.48 -11.05
CA GLY A 41 18.74 -11.76 -11.86
C GLY A 41 19.81 -10.68 -11.77
N PRO A 42 20.99 -10.94 -12.33
CA PRO A 42 22.08 -9.97 -12.34
C PRO A 42 21.71 -8.73 -13.16
N GLY A 43 22.11 -7.56 -12.66
CA GLY A 43 21.90 -6.26 -13.33
C GLY A 43 20.52 -5.64 -13.08
N LEU A 44 20.54 -4.32 -12.86
CA LEU A 44 19.39 -3.42 -12.84
C LEU A 44 19.75 -2.16 -13.64
N PRO A 45 18.92 -1.71 -14.60
CA PRO A 45 17.69 -2.36 -15.06
C PRO A 45 17.97 -3.69 -15.78
N PRO A 46 16.98 -4.61 -15.88
CA PRO A 46 17.11 -5.81 -16.71
C PRO A 46 17.43 -5.42 -18.16
N GLY A 47 18.55 -5.93 -18.70
CA GLY A 47 18.97 -5.71 -20.09
C GLY A 47 18.23 -6.58 -21.11
N ASP A 48 18.72 -6.60 -22.36
CA ASP A 48 17.99 -7.12 -23.54
C ASP A 48 17.56 -8.60 -23.50
N ASP A 49 16.51 -8.86 -24.28
CA ASP A 49 15.90 -10.11 -24.80
C ASP A 49 16.12 -11.40 -24.01
N GLY A 50 15.33 -11.53 -22.94
CA GLY A 50 15.11 -12.80 -22.27
C GLY A 50 13.73 -12.86 -21.64
N VAL A 51 13.05 -14.01 -21.75
CA VAL A 51 11.75 -14.28 -21.08
C VAL A 51 11.83 -13.93 -19.59
N TRP A 52 12.97 -14.18 -18.98
CA TRP A 52 13.21 -13.85 -17.58
C TRP A 52 13.21 -12.36 -17.28
N ASN A 53 13.78 -11.53 -18.16
CA ASN A 53 13.75 -10.06 -18.00
C ASN A 53 12.33 -9.53 -18.17
N VAL A 54 11.53 -10.12 -19.06
CA VAL A 54 10.08 -9.81 -19.18
C VAL A 54 9.35 -10.13 -17.88
N ILE A 55 9.60 -11.30 -17.26
CA ILE A 55 9.00 -11.67 -15.97
C ILE A 55 9.41 -10.68 -14.87
N ARG A 56 10.66 -10.20 -14.86
CA ARG A 56 11.12 -9.17 -13.91
C ARG A 56 10.35 -7.87 -14.07
N TRP A 57 10.18 -7.39 -15.31
CA TRP A 57 9.38 -6.18 -15.58
C TRP A 57 7.90 -6.34 -15.20
N ILE A 58 7.31 -7.50 -15.47
CA ILE A 58 5.95 -7.83 -14.99
C ILE A 58 5.91 -7.81 -13.47
N GLY A 59 6.91 -8.38 -12.79
CA GLY A 59 7.07 -8.32 -11.34
C GLY A 59 7.10 -6.89 -10.80
N LEU A 60 7.83 -5.99 -11.45
CA LEU A 60 7.85 -4.56 -11.08
C LEU A 60 6.46 -3.92 -11.23
N LEU A 61 5.78 -4.13 -12.35
CA LEU A 61 4.45 -3.57 -12.60
C LEU A 61 3.43 -4.08 -11.59
N LEU A 62 3.43 -5.39 -11.31
CA LEU A 62 2.59 -6.00 -10.29
C LEU A 62 2.94 -5.50 -8.89
N GLY A 63 4.24 -5.32 -8.61
CA GLY A 63 4.73 -4.75 -7.36
C GLY A 63 4.21 -3.33 -7.14
N LEU A 64 4.33 -2.47 -8.15
CA LEU A 64 3.84 -1.08 -8.13
C LEU A 64 2.32 -1.01 -8.00
N ALA A 65 1.57 -1.80 -8.77
CA ALA A 65 0.11 -1.85 -8.67
C ALA A 65 -0.35 -2.30 -7.28
N SER A 66 0.29 -3.34 -6.73
CA SER A 66 -0.02 -3.85 -5.39
C SER A 66 0.38 -2.85 -4.30
N ALA A 67 1.50 -2.14 -4.45
CA ALA A 67 1.93 -1.10 -3.52
C ALA A 67 0.93 0.08 -3.52
N TYR A 68 0.44 0.48 -4.69
CA TYR A 68 -0.62 1.49 -4.81
C TYR A 68 -1.90 1.06 -4.10
N ILE A 69 -2.37 -0.16 -4.32
CA ILE A 69 -3.56 -0.70 -3.65
C ILE A 69 -3.32 -0.77 -2.12
N THR A 70 -2.14 -1.20 -1.69
CA THR A 70 -1.75 -1.23 -0.27
C THR A 70 -1.84 0.16 0.34
N ALA A 71 -1.31 1.19 -0.34
CA ALA A 71 -1.39 2.57 0.12
C ALA A 71 -2.85 3.05 0.23
N GLN A 72 -3.71 2.71 -0.72
CA GLN A 72 -5.15 3.00 -0.65
C GLN A 72 -5.81 2.29 0.55
N CYS A 73 -5.52 1.01 0.79
CA CYS A 73 -6.07 0.27 1.92
C CYS A 73 -5.57 0.81 3.27
N VAL A 74 -4.30 1.22 3.36
CA VAL A 74 -3.75 1.90 4.55
C VAL A 74 -4.46 3.23 4.78
N LEU A 75 -4.68 4.02 3.73
CA LEU A 75 -5.44 5.27 3.83
C LEU A 75 -6.88 5.03 4.31
N SER A 76 -7.56 4.00 3.78
CA SER A 76 -8.89 3.61 4.26
C SER A 76 -8.89 3.17 5.71
N LEU A 77 -7.92 2.34 6.13
CA LEU A 77 -7.74 1.94 7.53
C LEU A 77 -7.53 3.14 8.44
N VAL A 78 -6.69 4.07 8.00
CA VAL A 78 -6.40 5.30 8.72
C VAL A 78 -7.66 6.14 8.87
N VAL A 79 -8.42 6.36 7.78
CA VAL A 79 -9.69 7.12 7.81
C VAL A 79 -10.73 6.44 8.69
N GLU A 80 -10.86 5.12 8.62
CA GLU A 80 -11.82 4.35 9.42
C GLU A 80 -11.43 4.31 10.90
N ALA A 81 -10.14 4.19 11.22
CA ALA A 81 -9.63 4.32 12.58
C ALA A 81 -9.93 5.74 13.12
N THR A 82 -9.75 6.77 12.29
CA THR A 82 -9.80 8.19 12.68
C THR A 82 -11.17 8.88 12.59
N VAL A 83 -12.28 8.19 12.85
CA VAL A 83 -13.60 8.85 13.10
C VAL A 83 -13.65 9.56 14.49
N GLY A 84 -12.53 10.10 14.96
CA GLY A 84 -12.35 10.83 16.21
C GLY A 84 -11.20 11.87 16.11
N PRO A 85 -10.83 12.60 17.18
CA PRO A 85 -9.80 13.65 17.17
C PRO A 85 -8.39 13.21 16.71
N GLU A 86 -8.19 11.92 16.49
CA GLU A 86 -6.94 11.27 16.07
C GLU A 86 -6.57 11.52 14.58
N ARG A 87 -7.45 12.18 13.81
CA ARG A 87 -7.21 12.57 12.40
C ARG A 87 -5.90 13.31 12.18
N TYR A 88 -5.52 14.17 13.13
CA TYR A 88 -4.30 14.96 13.04
C TYR A 88 -3.04 14.07 13.09
N PHE A 89 -3.03 13.03 13.92
CA PHE A 89 -1.88 12.13 14.05
C PHE A 89 -1.66 11.26 12.82
N ALA A 90 -2.73 10.72 12.28
CA ALA A 90 -2.73 9.98 11.03
C ALA A 90 -2.20 10.81 9.84
N PHE A 91 -2.69 12.05 9.73
CA PHE A 91 -2.23 12.98 8.69
C PHE A 91 -0.75 13.33 8.85
N ILE A 92 -0.29 13.54 10.10
CA ILE A 92 1.12 13.76 10.40
C ILE A 92 1.98 12.55 10.00
N LEU A 93 1.56 11.33 10.35
CA LEU A 93 2.28 10.10 9.97
C LEU A 93 2.37 9.93 8.44
N LEU A 94 1.29 10.23 7.73
CA LEU A 94 1.27 10.23 6.26
C LEU A 94 2.24 11.27 5.70
N LEU A 95 2.23 12.50 6.24
CA LEU A 95 3.17 13.54 5.84
C LEU A 95 4.62 13.15 6.14
N MET A 96 4.90 12.50 7.27
CA MET A 96 6.22 11.99 7.59
C MET A 96 6.66 10.88 6.64
N ALA A 97 5.75 9.99 6.24
CA ALA A 97 6.03 8.95 5.25
C ALA A 97 6.33 9.55 3.87
N ILE A 98 5.54 10.53 3.42
CA ILE A 98 5.78 11.27 2.17
C ILE A 98 7.12 12.02 2.23
N TRP A 99 7.41 12.69 3.34
CA TRP A 99 8.66 13.42 3.53
C TRP A 99 9.88 12.49 3.57
N GLY A 100 9.78 11.34 4.25
CA GLY A 100 10.82 10.31 4.25
C GLY A 100 11.06 9.70 2.86
N LEU A 101 10.00 9.57 2.06
CA LEU A 101 10.13 9.13 0.67
C LEU A 101 10.83 10.20 -0.19
N TRP A 102 10.48 11.47 0.02
CA TRP A 102 11.08 12.59 -0.69
C TRP A 102 12.58 12.75 -0.38
N THR A 103 12.97 12.67 0.89
CA THR A 103 14.38 12.79 1.29
C THR A 103 15.23 11.63 0.80
N TRP A 104 14.66 10.44 0.64
CA TRP A 104 15.38 9.31 0.05
C TRP A 104 15.57 9.43 -1.47
N LEU A 105 14.67 10.13 -2.16
CA LEU A 105 14.72 10.38 -3.60
C LEU A 105 15.56 11.60 -4.00
N SER A 106 15.95 12.44 -3.04
CA SER A 106 16.74 13.66 -3.22
C SER A 106 18.22 13.40 -2.94
#